data_AF-A0A924QHR6-F1
#
_entry.id   AF-A0A924QHR6-F1
#
_cell.length_a   1.000
_cell.length_b   1.000
_cell.length_c   1.000
_cell.angle_alpha   90.00
_cell.angle_beta   90.00
_cell.angle_gamma   90.00
#
_symmetry.space_group_name_H-M   'P 1'
#
loop_
_entity.id
_entity.type
_entity.pdbx_description
1 polymer ?
#
loop_
_entity_poly.entity_id
_entity_poly.type
_entity_poly.pdbx_seq_one_letter_code
_entity_poly.pdbx_strand_id
1 'polypeptide(L)'
;MLIAKPQSLHFDAPLPLQSGKSIRAYDLAFETYGTLNADTSNAVLICHALNASHHVAGVYVDAAGQVLPKSEGWWHTMIGPGKPVDTDQFFVIGVNNLGSCFGSTGPLQINPDTGAVYGADFPVVTVQDWVDAQARLLNALGIQTLAAVMGGSLGGMQALSWALQYPSRIRHAVVVASAPNLTAENIAFNEVARRAIVTDPDFHGGHYGALGVLPQRGLRIARMIGHITYLSDDVMNEKFGRRLKPSAAEGNLEDPPVVDGPAANVDALRALKSLGAYKYTTQDVEFQIESYLRYQGDKFSEYFDANTYLLITRALDYFDPAAAFGGDLSAALAPATAKFLLV
;
A
#
# COMPACT_ATOMS: atom_id res chain seq x y z
N MET A 1 12.73 22.26 -4.45
CA MET A 1 11.74 21.32 -5.01
C MET A 1 12.44 19.98 -5.22
N LEU A 2 11.88 18.89 -4.70
CA LEU A 2 12.48 17.55 -4.79
C LEU A 2 11.97 16.86 -6.06
N ILE A 3 12.85 16.56 -7.01
CA ILE A 3 12.51 15.83 -8.24
C ILE A 3 12.89 14.37 -8.03
N ALA A 4 11.89 13.50 -8.08
CA ALA A 4 12.07 12.06 -7.93
C ALA A 4 12.57 11.44 -9.23
N LYS A 5 13.41 10.40 -9.11
CA LYS A 5 13.94 9.64 -10.25
C LYS A 5 13.86 8.15 -9.95
N PRO A 6 12.94 7.41 -10.57
CA PRO A 6 12.84 5.97 -10.36
C PRO A 6 14.09 5.29 -10.91
N GLN A 7 14.57 4.32 -10.16
CA GLN A 7 15.71 3.47 -10.48
C GLN A 7 15.26 2.01 -10.40
N SER A 8 15.97 1.15 -11.11
CA SER A 8 15.77 -0.30 -11.03
C SER A 8 17.11 -0.98 -10.84
N LEU A 9 17.17 -1.98 -9.98
CA LEU A 9 18.34 -2.82 -9.78
C LEU A 9 18.00 -4.29 -9.95
N HIS A 10 18.74 -4.96 -10.84
CA HIS A 10 18.60 -6.38 -11.15
C HIS A 10 19.40 -7.25 -10.20
N PHE A 11 18.85 -8.41 -9.84
CA PHE A 11 19.48 -9.44 -9.02
C PHE A 11 19.37 -10.81 -9.69
N ASP A 12 20.50 -11.33 -10.17
CA ASP A 12 20.58 -12.69 -10.73
C ASP A 12 20.40 -13.75 -9.65
N ALA A 13 21.01 -13.53 -8.48
CA ALA A 13 21.05 -14.49 -7.40
C ALA A 13 19.64 -14.76 -6.84
N PRO A 14 19.21 -16.03 -6.72
CA PRO A 14 17.88 -16.35 -6.25
C PRO A 14 17.64 -15.83 -4.83
N LEU A 15 16.47 -15.25 -4.60
CA LEU A 15 15.94 -14.93 -3.28
C LEU A 15 15.17 -16.15 -2.77
N PRO A 16 15.67 -16.88 -1.75
CA PRO A 16 14.89 -17.91 -1.09
C PRO A 16 13.72 -17.26 -0.37
N LEU A 17 12.55 -17.91 -0.41
CA LEU A 17 11.33 -17.43 0.25
C LEU A 17 10.99 -18.30 1.45
N GLN A 18 10.25 -17.75 2.42
CA GLN A 18 9.71 -18.50 3.56
C GLN A 18 8.85 -19.70 3.12
N SER A 19 8.24 -19.63 1.93
CA SER A 19 7.43 -20.72 1.36
C SER A 19 8.25 -21.94 0.90
N GLY A 20 9.58 -21.88 0.93
CA GLY A 20 10.48 -22.89 0.37
C GLY A 20 10.69 -22.78 -1.14
N LYS A 21 10.00 -21.86 -1.82
CA LYS A 21 10.27 -21.47 -3.21
C LYS A 21 11.41 -20.45 -3.27
N SER A 22 11.75 -20.00 -4.48
CA SER A 22 12.67 -18.89 -4.71
C SER A 22 12.26 -18.04 -5.91
N ILE A 23 12.67 -16.77 -5.91
CA ILE A 23 12.57 -15.88 -7.07
C ILE A 23 13.98 -15.60 -7.59
N ARG A 24 14.26 -15.92 -8.85
CA ARG A 24 15.55 -15.63 -9.53
C ARG A 24 15.39 -14.54 -10.58
N ALA A 25 16.49 -13.87 -10.92
CA ALA A 25 16.53 -12.83 -11.97
C ALA A 25 15.40 -11.80 -11.79
N TYR A 26 15.37 -11.16 -10.62
CA TYR A 26 14.33 -10.19 -10.26
C TYR A 26 14.89 -8.77 -10.18
N ASP A 27 14.00 -7.80 -10.38
CA ASP A 27 14.28 -6.38 -10.32
C ASP A 27 13.58 -5.76 -9.11
N LEU A 28 14.28 -4.84 -8.45
CA LEU A 28 13.69 -3.95 -7.45
C LEU A 28 13.66 -2.52 -7.98
N ALA A 29 12.46 -1.94 -8.05
CA ALA A 29 12.27 -0.54 -8.33
C ALA A 29 12.39 0.27 -7.03
N PHE A 30 13.18 1.34 -7.06
CA PHE A 30 13.44 2.18 -5.90
C PHE A 30 13.69 3.64 -6.29
N GLU A 31 13.59 4.54 -5.32
CA GLU A 31 13.96 5.95 -5.40
C GLU A 31 14.84 6.32 -4.22
N THR A 32 15.65 7.35 -4.41
CA THR A 32 16.53 7.88 -3.39
C THR A 32 16.42 9.40 -3.32
N TYR A 33 16.46 9.95 -2.10
CA TYR A 33 16.33 11.38 -1.86
C TYR A 33 17.41 11.84 -0.88
N GLY A 34 18.01 13.02 -1.12
CA GLY A 34 19.15 13.49 -0.34
C GLY A 34 20.48 12.86 -0.76
N THR A 35 21.50 12.99 0.09
CA THR A 35 22.88 12.56 -0.22
C THR A 35 23.39 11.59 0.86
N LEU A 36 23.87 10.42 0.44
CA LEU A 36 24.53 9.46 1.33
C LEU A 36 25.88 10.03 1.79
N ASN A 37 26.10 10.06 3.10
CA ASN A 37 27.35 10.58 3.67
C ASN A 37 28.51 9.58 3.51
N ALA A 38 29.74 10.06 3.70
CA ALA A 38 30.96 9.30 3.43
C ALA A 38 31.10 8.00 4.25
N ASP A 39 30.55 7.96 5.47
CA ASP A 39 30.54 6.78 6.33
C ASP A 39 29.25 5.94 6.20
N THR A 40 28.37 6.30 5.26
CA THR A 40 27.09 5.64 4.93
C THR A 40 26.10 5.55 6.10
N SER A 41 26.31 6.34 7.15
CA SER A 41 25.54 6.26 8.39
C SER A 41 24.19 6.98 8.34
N ASN A 42 23.91 7.85 7.36
CA ASN A 42 22.69 8.67 7.33
C ASN A 42 21.53 8.08 6.50
N ALA A 43 21.57 6.80 6.16
CA ALA A 43 20.53 6.16 5.35
C ALA A 43 19.23 5.88 6.13
N VAL A 44 18.08 6.24 5.56
CA VAL A 44 16.74 5.96 6.11
C VAL A 44 15.93 5.19 5.09
N LEU A 45 15.46 4.00 5.44
CA LEU A 45 14.60 3.18 4.59
C LEU A 45 13.12 3.45 4.89
N ILE A 46 12.33 3.73 3.85
CA ILE A 46 10.87 3.87 3.95
C ILE A 46 10.20 2.64 3.36
N CYS A 47 9.49 1.91 4.21
CA CYS A 47 8.68 0.75 3.85
C CYS A 47 7.25 1.20 3.54
N HIS A 48 6.77 0.92 2.33
CA HIS A 48 5.45 1.36 1.87
C HIS A 48 4.31 0.45 2.38
N ALA A 49 3.10 1.01 2.45
CA ALA A 49 1.87 0.28 2.78
C ALA A 49 1.26 -0.42 1.54
N LEU A 50 0.09 -1.06 1.70
CA LEU A 50 -0.52 -1.99 0.73
C LEU A 50 -0.56 -1.49 -0.72
N ASN A 51 -1.02 -0.25 -0.95
CA ASN A 51 -1.22 0.30 -2.30
C ASN A 51 -0.27 1.46 -2.65
N ALA A 52 0.82 1.60 -1.91
CA ALA A 52 1.86 2.59 -2.16
C ALA A 52 3.02 1.96 -2.96
N SER A 53 4.06 2.74 -3.25
CA SER A 53 5.20 2.32 -4.09
C SER A 53 6.53 2.91 -3.58
N HIS A 54 7.60 2.75 -4.37
CA HIS A 54 8.88 3.41 -4.15
C HIS A 54 8.81 4.94 -4.24
N HIS A 55 7.75 5.51 -4.81
CA HIS A 55 7.58 6.95 -4.99
C HIS A 55 7.07 7.64 -3.72
N VAL A 56 7.96 7.81 -2.75
CA VAL A 56 7.62 8.29 -1.40
C VAL A 56 7.44 9.80 -1.35
N ALA A 57 8.28 10.56 -2.05
CA ALA A 57 8.27 12.02 -2.00
C ALA A 57 8.73 12.67 -3.30
N GLY A 58 8.66 14.00 -3.34
CA GLY A 58 8.99 14.76 -4.54
C GLY A 58 7.88 14.73 -5.59
N VAL A 59 8.25 15.08 -6.81
CA VAL A 59 7.39 15.08 -8.01
C VAL A 59 8.14 14.47 -9.19
N TYR A 60 7.40 14.03 -10.20
CA TYR A 60 7.96 13.68 -11.51
C TYR A 60 7.90 14.86 -12.48
N VAL A 61 8.83 14.87 -13.43
CA VAL A 61 8.90 15.88 -14.49
C VAL A 61 8.91 15.20 -15.86
N ASP A 62 8.39 15.87 -16.88
CA ASP A 62 8.45 15.43 -18.27
C ASP A 62 9.84 15.67 -18.90
N ALA A 63 9.98 15.34 -20.19
CA ALA A 63 11.22 15.52 -20.94
C ALA A 63 11.66 17.00 -21.06
N ALA A 64 10.73 17.95 -20.91
CA ALA A 64 11.00 19.39 -20.92
C ALA A 64 11.30 19.93 -19.51
N GLY A 65 11.26 19.09 -18.46
CA GLY A 65 11.46 19.48 -17.08
C GLY A 65 10.21 20.06 -16.41
N GLN A 66 9.04 19.98 -17.03
CA GLN A 66 7.78 20.44 -16.47
C GLN A 66 7.20 19.38 -15.52
N VAL A 67 6.71 19.83 -14.36
CA VAL A 67 6.12 18.94 -13.35
C VAL A 67 4.89 18.24 -13.91
N LEU A 68 4.85 16.92 -13.78
CA LEU A 68 3.68 16.11 -14.13
C LEU A 68 2.57 16.38 -13.10
N PRO A 69 1.34 16.70 -13.54
CA PRO A 69 0.22 16.95 -12.62
C PRO A 69 -0.07 15.74 -11.72
N LYS A 70 -0.33 15.99 -10.42
CA LYS A 70 -0.70 14.95 -9.44
C LYS A 70 0.35 13.84 -9.30
N SER A 71 1.64 14.21 -9.42
CA SER A 71 2.78 13.29 -9.32
C SER A 71 3.49 13.40 -7.97
N GLU A 72 2.87 13.99 -6.96
CA GLU A 72 3.46 14.05 -5.63
C GLU A 72 3.54 12.66 -4.99
N GLY A 73 4.70 12.35 -4.39
CA GLY A 73 4.88 11.10 -3.66
C GLY A 73 3.89 10.91 -2.50
N TRP A 74 3.59 9.65 -2.18
CA TRP A 74 2.49 9.31 -1.25
C TRP A 74 2.74 9.78 0.20
N TRP A 75 3.97 10.11 0.56
CA TRP A 75 4.33 10.71 1.85
C TRP A 75 5.09 12.04 1.69
N HIS A 76 4.76 12.80 0.63
CA HIS A 76 5.43 14.05 0.30
C HIS A 76 5.53 15.02 1.49
N THR A 77 4.53 15.09 2.37
CA THR A 77 4.55 16.00 3.53
C THR A 77 5.58 15.63 4.60
N MET A 78 6.00 14.36 4.67
CA MET A 78 6.96 13.88 5.67
C MET A 78 8.41 13.95 5.23
N ILE A 79 8.68 13.84 3.93
CA ILE A 79 10.04 13.64 3.41
C ILE A 79 10.41 14.76 2.43
N GLY A 80 11.58 15.36 2.64
CA GLY A 80 12.15 16.42 1.79
C GLY A 80 12.92 17.45 2.61
N PRO A 81 13.45 18.50 1.96
CA PRO A 81 14.27 19.52 2.63
C PRO A 81 13.51 20.21 3.76
N GLY A 82 14.05 20.16 4.98
CA GLY A 82 13.47 20.74 6.20
C GLY A 82 12.19 20.09 6.72
N LYS A 83 11.77 18.94 6.16
CA LYS A 83 10.60 18.18 6.61
C LYS A 83 10.97 17.19 7.74
N PRO A 84 10.00 16.53 8.41
CA PRO A 84 10.29 15.63 9.53
C PRO A 84 11.37 14.57 9.24
N VAL A 85 11.38 13.99 8.04
CA VAL A 85 12.51 13.21 7.51
C VAL A 85 13.25 14.09 6.51
N ASP A 86 14.22 14.83 7.04
CA ASP A 86 14.91 15.89 6.32
C ASP A 86 15.96 15.34 5.34
N THR A 87 15.72 15.54 4.04
CA THR A 87 16.66 15.08 2.99
C THR A 87 17.92 15.93 2.88
N ASP A 88 18.01 17.06 3.58
CA ASP A 88 19.26 17.82 3.73
C ASP A 88 20.21 17.12 4.73
N GLN A 89 19.69 16.20 5.54
CA GLN A 89 20.45 15.47 6.56
C GLN A 89 20.53 13.96 6.30
N PHE A 90 19.44 13.37 5.80
CA PHE A 90 19.32 11.93 5.59
C PHE A 90 19.31 11.56 4.10
N PHE A 91 19.85 10.38 3.81
CA PHE A 91 19.70 9.71 2.52
C PHE A 91 18.51 8.76 2.60
N VAL A 92 17.38 9.17 2.06
CA VAL A 92 16.11 8.43 2.15
C VAL A 92 15.97 7.49 0.97
N ILE A 93 15.55 6.25 1.23
CA ILE A 93 15.36 5.21 0.22
C ILE A 93 13.89 4.76 0.27
N GLY A 94 13.19 4.91 -0.85
CA GLY A 94 11.90 4.28 -1.08
C GLY A 94 12.07 3.08 -2.00
N VAL A 95 11.65 1.90 -1.59
CA VAL A 95 11.76 0.67 -2.40
C VAL A 95 10.39 0.04 -2.55
N ASN A 96 10.09 -0.47 -3.74
CA ASN A 96 8.85 -1.16 -3.99
C ASN A 96 9.04 -2.66 -3.79
N ASN A 97 8.10 -3.29 -3.08
CA ASN A 97 8.20 -4.69 -2.70
C ASN A 97 8.04 -5.64 -3.90
N LEU A 98 8.67 -6.82 -3.81
CA LEU A 98 8.42 -7.91 -4.77
C LEU A 98 6.94 -8.33 -4.72
N GLY A 99 6.36 -8.65 -5.87
CA GLY A 99 4.94 -8.94 -5.98
C GLY A 99 4.05 -7.71 -6.15
N SER A 100 4.63 -6.50 -6.15
CA SER A 100 3.94 -5.24 -6.45
C SER A 100 3.78 -5.01 -7.96
N CYS A 101 2.82 -4.16 -8.35
CA CYS A 101 2.59 -3.73 -9.73
C CYS A 101 3.29 -2.41 -10.09
N PHE A 102 4.13 -1.85 -9.20
CA PHE A 102 4.83 -0.57 -9.40
C PHE A 102 6.34 -0.72 -9.68
N GLY A 103 6.70 -1.51 -10.70
CA GLY A 103 8.06 -1.59 -11.25
C GLY A 103 8.91 -2.76 -10.77
N SER A 104 8.90 -3.11 -9.49
CA SER A 104 9.57 -4.33 -8.99
C SER A 104 8.95 -5.59 -9.58
N THR A 105 9.71 -6.68 -9.65
CA THR A 105 9.22 -7.96 -10.17
C THR A 105 8.01 -8.46 -9.37
N GLY A 106 6.91 -8.71 -10.08
CA GLY A 106 5.62 -9.14 -9.56
C GLY A 106 4.80 -9.92 -10.60
N PRO A 107 3.48 -10.09 -10.38
CA PRO A 107 2.61 -10.89 -11.25
C PRO A 107 2.55 -10.45 -12.71
N LEU A 108 2.83 -9.18 -12.99
CA LEU A 108 2.76 -8.61 -14.33
C LEU A 108 4.04 -8.86 -15.16
N GLN A 109 5.12 -9.33 -14.52
CA GLN A 109 6.40 -9.56 -15.18
C GLN A 109 6.48 -10.95 -15.82
N ILE A 110 7.43 -11.10 -16.74
CA ILE A 110 7.73 -12.38 -17.39
C ILE A 110 8.45 -13.28 -16.38
N ASN A 111 7.96 -14.51 -16.24
CA ASN A 111 8.60 -15.57 -15.50
C ASN A 111 9.81 -16.10 -16.30
N PRO A 112 11.04 -16.00 -15.78
CA PRO A 112 12.24 -16.44 -16.49
C PRO A 112 12.34 -17.96 -16.64
N ASP A 113 11.54 -18.76 -15.92
CA ASP A 113 11.48 -20.22 -16.06
C ASP A 113 10.55 -20.67 -17.18
N THR A 114 9.45 -19.95 -17.41
CA THR A 114 8.41 -20.38 -18.38
C THR A 114 8.35 -19.52 -19.63
N GLY A 115 8.88 -18.29 -19.59
CA GLY A 115 8.76 -17.29 -20.65
C GLY A 115 7.37 -16.65 -20.75
N ALA A 116 6.42 -17.03 -19.89
CA ALA A 116 5.09 -16.45 -19.80
C ALA A 116 5.01 -15.40 -18.69
N VAL A 117 4.01 -14.52 -18.71
CA VAL A 117 3.71 -13.63 -17.57
C VAL A 117 3.37 -14.46 -16.35
N TYR A 118 3.89 -14.09 -15.16
CA TYR A 118 3.67 -14.84 -13.92
C TYR A 118 2.19 -15.03 -13.61
N GLY A 119 1.38 -13.96 -13.62
CA GLY A 119 -0.01 -14.02 -13.16
C GLY A 119 -0.12 -14.62 -11.76
N ALA A 120 -1.01 -15.61 -11.59
CA ALA A 120 -1.17 -16.35 -10.34
C ALA A 120 0.02 -17.27 -9.98
N ASP A 121 0.93 -17.56 -10.91
CA ASP A 121 2.09 -18.41 -10.64
C ASP A 121 3.20 -17.68 -9.88
N PHE A 122 3.08 -16.35 -9.71
CA PHE A 122 4.01 -15.61 -8.86
C PHE A 122 3.98 -16.20 -7.44
N PRO A 123 5.14 -16.57 -6.86
CA PRO A 123 5.14 -17.22 -5.55
C PRO A 123 4.63 -16.26 -4.48
N VAL A 124 3.89 -16.81 -3.51
CA VAL A 124 3.49 -16.05 -2.33
C VAL A 124 4.75 -15.62 -1.57
N VAL A 125 4.82 -14.32 -1.30
CA VAL A 125 5.89 -13.66 -0.53
C VAL A 125 5.36 -13.25 0.83
N THR A 126 6.23 -13.20 1.83
CA THR A 126 5.95 -12.70 3.17
C THR A 126 6.62 -11.35 3.42
N VAL A 127 6.28 -10.72 4.54
CA VAL A 127 6.98 -9.52 5.02
C VAL A 127 8.48 -9.80 5.21
N GLN A 128 8.83 -11.01 5.66
CA GLN A 128 10.21 -11.43 5.85
C GLN A 128 10.98 -11.45 4.52
N ASP A 129 10.37 -12.03 3.48
CA ASP A 129 10.95 -12.10 2.14
C ASP A 129 11.20 -10.70 1.54
N TRP A 130 10.29 -9.76 1.79
CA TRP A 130 10.50 -8.36 1.38
C TRP A 130 11.68 -7.72 2.10
N VAL A 131 11.81 -7.92 3.40
CA VAL A 131 12.93 -7.40 4.18
C VAL A 131 14.26 -8.00 3.72
N ASP A 132 14.30 -9.29 3.33
CA ASP A 132 15.48 -9.90 2.72
C ASP A 132 15.84 -9.29 1.36
N ALA A 133 14.84 -9.02 0.51
CA ALA A 133 15.05 -8.33 -0.76
C ALA A 133 15.57 -6.90 -0.54
N GLN A 134 15.00 -6.17 0.42
CA GLN A 134 15.44 -4.83 0.81
C GLN A 134 16.88 -4.86 1.34
N ALA A 135 17.26 -5.85 2.16
CA ALA A 135 18.62 -6.01 2.66
C ALA A 135 19.64 -6.24 1.55
N ARG A 136 19.28 -6.97 0.49
CA ARG A 136 20.11 -7.12 -0.72
C ARG A 136 20.27 -5.81 -1.49
N LEU A 137 19.20 -5.01 -1.60
CA LEU A 137 19.29 -3.66 -2.17
C LEU A 137 20.24 -2.78 -1.35
N LEU A 138 20.12 -2.76 -0.02
CA LEU A 138 21.01 -1.96 0.83
C LEU A 138 22.48 -2.39 0.67
N ASN A 139 22.75 -3.69 0.57
CA ASN A 139 24.11 -4.18 0.30
C ASN A 139 24.66 -3.65 -1.03
N ALA A 140 23.85 -3.68 -2.09
CA ALA A 140 24.25 -3.17 -3.40
C ALA A 140 24.46 -1.64 -3.41
N LEU A 141 23.72 -0.91 -2.58
CA LEU A 141 23.91 0.53 -2.36
C LEU A 141 25.06 0.86 -1.40
N GLY A 142 25.77 -0.15 -0.87
CA GLY A 142 26.89 0.04 0.05
C GLY A 142 26.49 0.39 1.49
N ILE A 143 25.23 0.19 1.87
CA ILE A 143 24.69 0.58 3.18
C ILE A 143 24.66 -0.63 4.12
N GLN A 144 25.51 -0.59 5.13
CA GLN A 144 25.61 -1.69 6.11
C GLN A 144 24.58 -1.55 7.23
N THR A 145 24.40 -0.34 7.75
CA THR A 145 23.50 -0.05 8.87
C THR A 145 22.66 1.20 8.59
N LEU A 146 21.34 1.08 8.65
CA LEU A 146 20.42 2.20 8.53
C LEU A 146 20.44 3.07 9.78
N ALA A 147 20.37 4.39 9.60
CA ALA A 147 20.01 5.32 10.65
C ALA A 147 18.62 5.01 11.21
N ALA A 148 17.66 4.74 10.32
CA ALA A 148 16.32 4.31 10.67
C ALA A 148 15.67 3.47 9.56
N VAL A 149 14.73 2.62 9.95
CA VAL A 149 13.69 2.07 9.07
C VAL A 149 12.34 2.60 9.54
N MET A 150 11.48 3.04 8.62
CA MET A 150 10.20 3.66 8.93
C MET A 150 9.10 3.12 8.01
N GLY A 151 7.92 2.88 8.56
CA GLY A 151 6.74 2.57 7.76
C GLY A 151 5.44 2.60 8.54
N GLY A 152 4.36 2.87 7.81
CA GLY A 152 3.00 2.86 8.34
C GLY A 152 2.23 1.61 7.92
N SER A 153 1.30 1.11 8.75
CA SER A 153 0.46 -0.06 8.41
C SER A 153 1.33 -1.27 8.02
N LEU A 154 1.18 -1.84 6.82
CA LEU A 154 2.05 -2.90 6.30
C LEU A 154 3.54 -2.49 6.22
N GLY A 155 3.82 -1.21 6.03
CA GLY A 155 5.18 -0.66 6.14
C GLY A 155 5.75 -0.79 7.55
N GLY A 156 4.91 -0.65 8.57
CA GLY A 156 5.30 -0.84 9.97
C GLY A 156 5.63 -2.29 10.30
N MET A 157 4.93 -3.25 9.68
CA MET A 157 5.25 -4.67 9.80
C MET A 157 6.63 -4.99 9.21
N GLN A 158 6.98 -4.37 8.07
CA GLN A 158 8.32 -4.47 7.49
C GLN A 158 9.37 -3.86 8.41
N ALA A 159 9.12 -2.69 9.00
CA ALA A 159 10.03 -2.07 9.97
C ALA A 159 10.23 -2.95 11.23
N LEU A 160 9.18 -3.59 11.72
CA LEU A 160 9.26 -4.56 12.83
C LEU A 160 10.08 -5.79 12.41
N SER A 161 9.82 -6.34 11.23
CA SER A 161 10.55 -7.47 10.67
C SER A 161 12.05 -7.18 10.48
N TRP A 162 12.41 -5.95 10.08
CA TRP A 162 13.81 -5.50 10.05
C TRP A 162 14.50 -5.59 11.40
N ALA A 163 13.83 -5.16 12.47
CA ALA A 163 14.37 -5.21 13.82
C ALA A 163 14.59 -6.63 14.34
N LEU A 164 13.85 -7.60 13.81
CA LEU A 164 13.91 -9.02 14.18
C LEU A 164 14.96 -9.78 13.35
N GLN A 165 14.95 -9.59 12.03
CA GLN A 165 15.80 -10.36 11.10
C GLN A 165 17.23 -9.79 11.02
N TYR A 166 17.37 -8.47 11.12
CA TYR A 166 18.65 -7.78 10.98
C TYR A 166 18.89 -6.77 12.12
N PRO A 167 18.85 -7.20 13.40
CA PRO A 167 18.88 -6.28 14.55
C PRO A 167 20.10 -5.36 14.57
N SER A 168 21.27 -5.83 14.13
CA SER A 168 22.51 -5.04 14.07
C SER A 168 22.59 -4.07 12.88
N ARG A 169 21.65 -4.15 11.92
CA ARG A 169 21.65 -3.33 10.69
C ARG A 169 20.71 -2.14 10.76
N ILE A 170 20.02 -1.91 11.88
CA ILE A 170 19.18 -0.74 12.07
C ILE A 170 19.44 -0.09 13.43
N ARG A 171 19.51 1.24 13.48
CA ARG A 171 19.65 1.98 14.75
C ARG A 171 18.30 2.40 15.35
N HIS A 172 17.34 2.73 14.49
CA HIS A 172 16.00 3.12 14.90
C HIS A 172 14.94 2.42 14.04
N ALA A 173 13.81 2.09 14.65
CA ALA A 173 12.62 1.57 13.98
C ALA A 173 11.45 2.50 14.30
N VAL A 174 10.82 3.06 13.26
CA VAL A 174 9.63 3.90 13.41
C VAL A 174 8.43 3.16 12.82
N VAL A 175 7.54 2.72 13.71
CA VAL A 175 6.38 1.88 13.37
C VAL A 175 5.12 2.70 13.63
N VAL A 176 4.37 3.02 12.57
CA VAL A 176 3.20 3.90 12.63
C VAL A 176 1.94 3.11 12.32
N ALA A 177 0.91 3.16 13.17
CA ALA A 177 -0.40 2.55 12.91
C ALA A 177 -0.30 1.11 12.37
N SER A 178 0.47 0.28 13.06
CA SER A 178 0.77 -1.10 12.67
C SER A 178 0.66 -2.05 13.86
N ALA A 179 0.61 -3.34 13.57
CA ALA A 179 0.47 -4.39 14.57
C ALA A 179 1.47 -5.53 14.27
N PRO A 180 1.90 -6.28 15.30
CA PRO A 180 2.75 -7.45 15.10
C PRO A 180 2.03 -8.57 14.33
N ASN A 181 0.70 -8.60 14.36
CA ASN A 181 -0.13 -9.52 13.59
C ASN A 181 -1.54 -8.94 13.42
N LEU A 182 -2.27 -9.46 12.44
CA LEU A 182 -3.67 -9.05 12.21
C LEU A 182 -4.64 -9.74 13.17
N THR A 183 -5.71 -9.02 13.52
CA THR A 183 -6.85 -9.61 14.23
C THR A 183 -7.67 -10.50 13.30
N ALA A 184 -8.51 -11.37 13.88
CA ALA A 184 -9.45 -12.20 13.14
C ALA A 184 -10.40 -11.36 12.25
N GLU A 185 -10.82 -10.19 12.72
CA GLU A 185 -11.67 -9.27 11.96
C GLU A 185 -10.94 -8.72 10.73
N ASN A 186 -9.68 -8.29 10.88
CA ASN A 186 -8.88 -7.80 9.75
C ASN A 186 -8.67 -8.89 8.69
N ILE A 187 -8.41 -10.13 9.14
CA ILE A 187 -8.28 -11.29 8.23
C ILE A 187 -9.60 -11.56 7.51
N ALA A 188 -10.75 -11.43 8.19
CA ALA A 188 -12.07 -11.60 7.58
C ALA A 188 -12.34 -10.55 6.49
N PHE A 189 -12.02 -9.28 6.73
CA PHE A 189 -12.12 -8.24 5.69
C PHE A 189 -11.26 -8.55 4.46
N ASN A 190 -10.00 -8.95 4.69
CA ASN A 190 -9.10 -9.35 3.61
C ASN A 190 -9.64 -10.56 2.84
N GLU A 191 -10.24 -11.53 3.52
CA GLU A 191 -10.83 -12.69 2.86
C GLU A 191 -12.02 -12.31 1.98
N VAL A 192 -12.94 -11.48 2.46
CA VAL A 192 -14.07 -11.01 1.63
C VAL A 192 -13.57 -10.23 0.41
N ALA A 193 -12.56 -9.37 0.57
CA ALA A 193 -11.95 -8.62 -0.52
C ALA A 193 -11.32 -9.56 -1.57
N ARG A 194 -10.54 -10.56 -1.13
CA ARG A 194 -9.98 -11.57 -2.04
C ARG A 194 -11.06 -12.39 -2.73
N ARG A 195 -12.13 -12.78 -2.01
CA ARG A 195 -13.27 -13.50 -2.60
C ARG A 195 -13.92 -12.71 -3.72
N ALA A 196 -14.12 -11.40 -3.52
CA ALA A 196 -14.67 -10.53 -4.56
C ALA A 196 -13.84 -10.59 -5.85
N ILE A 197 -12.50 -10.53 -5.74
CA ILE A 197 -11.57 -10.63 -6.88
C ILE A 197 -11.66 -12.00 -7.55
N VAL A 198 -11.49 -13.08 -6.80
CA VAL A 198 -11.38 -14.43 -7.41
C VAL A 198 -12.69 -14.94 -8.01
N THR A 199 -13.84 -14.37 -7.60
CA THR A 199 -15.15 -14.69 -8.20
C THR A 199 -15.51 -13.80 -9.38
N ASP A 200 -14.69 -12.81 -9.72
CA ASP A 200 -14.90 -12.03 -10.94
C ASP A 200 -14.79 -12.95 -12.17
N PRO A 201 -15.79 -12.98 -13.07
CA PRO A 201 -15.72 -13.76 -14.30
C PRO A 201 -14.46 -13.50 -15.13
N ASP A 202 -13.92 -12.28 -15.06
CA ASP A 202 -12.73 -11.87 -15.81
C ASP A 202 -11.42 -12.19 -15.05
N PHE A 203 -11.47 -12.88 -13.89
CA PHE A 203 -10.28 -13.27 -13.13
C PHE A 203 -9.50 -14.41 -13.81
N HIS A 204 -10.18 -15.35 -14.48
CA HIS A 204 -9.54 -16.44 -15.22
C HIS A 204 -8.39 -17.15 -14.48
N GLY A 205 -8.62 -17.46 -13.20
CA GLY A 205 -7.62 -18.12 -12.34
C GLY A 205 -6.36 -17.29 -12.08
N GLY A 206 -6.41 -15.98 -12.30
CA GLY A 206 -5.29 -15.05 -12.18
C GLY A 206 -4.41 -14.97 -13.45
N HIS A 207 -4.84 -15.55 -14.57
CA HIS A 207 -4.16 -15.43 -15.88
C HIS A 207 -4.92 -14.52 -16.86
N TYR A 208 -5.68 -13.56 -16.34
CA TYR A 208 -6.51 -12.60 -17.10
C TYR A 208 -5.71 -11.75 -18.10
N GLY A 209 -4.44 -11.43 -17.79
CA GLY A 209 -3.58 -10.64 -18.67
C GLY A 209 -3.35 -11.30 -20.04
N ALA A 210 -3.30 -12.63 -20.11
CA ALA A 210 -3.15 -13.36 -21.37
C ALA A 210 -4.39 -13.27 -22.27
N LEU A 211 -5.55 -12.91 -21.69
CA LEU A 211 -6.82 -12.75 -22.39
C LEU A 211 -7.16 -11.28 -22.67
N GLY A 212 -6.30 -10.34 -22.26
CA GLY A 212 -6.52 -8.90 -22.44
C GLY A 212 -7.67 -8.35 -21.61
N VAL A 213 -8.05 -9.02 -20.53
CA VAL A 213 -9.13 -8.59 -19.62
C VAL A 213 -8.59 -8.32 -18.22
N LEU A 214 -9.38 -7.61 -17.40
CA LEU A 214 -9.05 -7.25 -16.02
C LEU A 214 -10.26 -7.54 -15.12
N PRO A 215 -10.08 -8.17 -13.93
CA PRO A 215 -11.15 -8.43 -12.96
C PRO A 215 -11.54 -7.16 -12.19
N GLN A 216 -11.97 -6.12 -12.92
CA GLN A 216 -12.21 -4.80 -12.35
C GLN A 216 -13.36 -4.81 -11.34
N ARG A 217 -14.41 -5.61 -11.54
CA ARG A 217 -15.57 -5.61 -10.64
C ARG A 217 -15.17 -6.11 -9.26
N GLY A 218 -14.45 -7.23 -9.22
CA GLY A 218 -13.93 -7.80 -8.00
C GLY A 218 -12.95 -6.85 -7.29
N LEU A 219 -12.04 -6.24 -8.04
CA LEU A 219 -11.04 -5.31 -7.49
C LEU A 219 -11.66 -4.01 -6.95
N ARG A 220 -12.70 -3.48 -7.60
CA ARG A 220 -13.49 -2.32 -7.12
C ARG A 220 -14.11 -2.63 -5.76
N ILE A 221 -14.77 -3.78 -5.62
CA ILE A 221 -15.40 -4.20 -4.37
C ILE A 221 -14.33 -4.39 -3.27
N ALA A 222 -13.22 -5.06 -3.59
CA ALA A 222 -12.10 -5.23 -2.67
C ALA A 222 -11.57 -3.88 -2.17
N ARG A 223 -11.43 -2.90 -3.06
CA ARG A 223 -11.03 -1.54 -2.67
C ARG A 223 -12.05 -0.87 -1.76
N MET A 224 -13.34 -0.97 -2.09
CA MET A 224 -14.40 -0.37 -1.28
C MET A 224 -14.37 -0.92 0.14
N ILE A 225 -14.23 -2.23 0.31
CA ILE A 225 -14.10 -2.89 1.62
C ILE A 225 -12.91 -2.32 2.38
N GLY A 226 -11.72 -2.31 1.78
CA GLY A 226 -10.52 -1.76 2.42
C GLY A 226 -10.69 -0.29 2.81
N HIS A 227 -11.28 0.52 1.93
CA HIS A 227 -11.44 1.96 2.15
C HIS A 227 -12.37 2.28 3.32
N ILE A 228 -13.37 1.44 3.59
CA ILE A 228 -14.22 1.54 4.79
C ILE A 228 -13.37 1.35 6.06
N THR A 229 -12.44 0.40 6.06
CA THR A 229 -11.59 0.11 7.24
C THR A 229 -10.53 1.17 7.53
N TYR A 230 -10.25 2.07 6.59
CA TYR A 230 -9.22 3.11 6.73
C TYR A 230 -9.75 4.42 7.34
N LEU A 231 -11.07 4.55 7.48
CA LEU A 231 -11.73 5.75 7.98
C LEU A 231 -12.49 5.43 9.26
N SER A 232 -12.41 6.32 10.25
CA SER A 232 -13.24 6.20 11.46
C SER A 232 -14.71 6.50 11.15
N ASP A 233 -15.61 5.91 11.92
CA ASP A 233 -17.05 6.17 11.84
C ASP A 233 -17.39 7.67 11.98
N ASP A 234 -16.78 8.37 12.94
CA ASP A 234 -17.01 9.80 13.16
C ASP A 234 -16.69 10.65 11.92
N VAL A 235 -15.51 10.45 11.33
CA VAL A 235 -15.10 11.14 10.08
C VAL A 235 -16.04 10.79 8.91
N MET A 236 -16.50 9.54 8.80
CA MET A 236 -17.47 9.18 7.75
C MET A 236 -18.81 9.86 7.96
N ASN A 237 -19.29 9.95 9.20
CA ASN A 237 -20.54 10.61 9.55
C ASN A 237 -20.47 12.12 9.34
N GLU A 238 -19.34 12.76 9.67
CA GLU A 238 -19.11 14.19 9.42
C GLU A 238 -19.03 14.50 7.90
N LYS A 239 -18.26 13.70 7.15
CA LYS A 239 -18.04 13.90 5.71
C LYS A 239 -19.22 13.51 4.83
N PHE A 240 -20.09 12.60 5.25
CA PHE A 240 -21.17 12.12 4.38
C PHE A 240 -22.52 12.06 5.09
N GLY A 241 -22.55 11.55 6.32
CA GLY A 241 -23.78 11.33 7.07
C GLY A 241 -24.80 10.56 6.23
N ARG A 242 -26.05 11.04 6.21
CA ARG A 242 -27.14 10.46 5.40
C ARG A 242 -27.45 11.29 4.15
N ARG A 243 -26.50 12.09 3.66
CA ARG A 243 -26.71 12.97 2.50
C ARG A 243 -26.98 12.16 1.22
N LEU A 244 -28.07 12.50 0.53
CA LEU A 244 -28.37 11.94 -0.78
C LEU A 244 -27.56 12.62 -1.90
N LYS A 245 -27.39 11.92 -3.01
CA LYS A 245 -26.83 12.49 -4.23
C LYS A 245 -27.89 13.35 -4.94
N PRO A 246 -27.59 14.62 -5.31
CA PRO A 246 -28.48 15.42 -6.14
C PRO A 246 -28.85 14.66 -7.43
N SER A 247 -30.09 14.80 -7.88
CA SER A 247 -30.47 14.22 -9.18
C SER A 247 -29.65 14.86 -10.30
N ALA A 248 -29.37 14.13 -11.38
CA ALA A 248 -28.46 14.51 -12.47
C ALA A 248 -28.84 15.80 -13.26
N ALA A 249 -29.86 16.54 -12.83
CA ALA A 249 -30.15 17.89 -13.29
C ALA A 249 -29.21 18.95 -12.70
N GLU A 250 -28.45 18.62 -11.65
CA GLU A 250 -27.46 19.51 -11.03
C GLU A 250 -26.08 18.83 -11.13
N GLY A 251 -25.14 19.52 -11.81
CA GLY A 251 -23.94 18.93 -12.41
C GLY A 251 -22.98 18.17 -11.48
N ASN A 252 -22.02 17.48 -12.11
CA ASN A 252 -20.92 16.76 -11.46
C ASN A 252 -20.16 17.69 -10.50
N LEU A 253 -20.47 17.58 -9.21
CA LEU A 253 -19.71 18.26 -8.16
C LEU A 253 -18.45 17.44 -7.89
N GLU A 254 -17.29 18.06 -8.14
CA GLU A 254 -16.08 17.81 -7.35
C GLU A 254 -16.42 17.98 -5.85
N ASP A 255 -15.66 17.29 -4.98
CA ASP A 255 -15.88 17.16 -3.53
C ASP A 255 -16.63 18.36 -2.91
N PRO A 256 -17.87 18.19 -2.41
CA PRO A 256 -18.59 19.29 -1.81
C PRO A 256 -17.97 19.64 -0.44
N PRO A 257 -18.02 20.93 -0.03
CA PRO A 257 -17.48 21.35 1.25
C PRO A 257 -18.21 20.70 2.43
N VAL A 258 -17.46 20.41 3.49
CA VAL A 258 -17.97 19.90 4.77
C VAL A 258 -18.91 20.95 5.38
N VAL A 259 -20.11 20.56 5.77
CA VAL A 259 -21.05 21.40 6.52
C VAL A 259 -21.41 20.70 7.82
N ASP A 260 -21.21 21.39 8.94
CA ASP A 260 -21.32 20.89 10.31
C ASP A 260 -22.77 20.68 10.79
N GLY A 261 -22.99 19.59 11.55
CA GLY A 261 -24.00 19.54 12.62
C GLY A 261 -25.11 18.45 12.50
N PRO A 262 -25.49 17.80 13.62
CA PRO A 262 -26.48 16.71 13.65
C PRO A 262 -27.94 17.16 13.42
N ALA A 263 -28.24 18.46 13.56
CA ALA A 263 -29.58 19.01 13.40
C ALA A 263 -30.08 19.02 11.94
N ALA A 264 -29.17 18.98 10.96
CA ALA A 264 -29.52 18.94 9.53
C ALA A 264 -30.11 17.60 9.07
N ASN A 265 -29.94 16.52 9.86
CA ASN A 265 -30.32 15.17 9.42
C ASN A 265 -31.83 14.86 9.56
N VAL A 266 -32.55 15.44 10.53
CA VAL A 266 -33.95 15.06 10.81
C VAL A 266 -34.94 15.78 9.89
N ASP A 267 -34.71 17.07 9.62
CA ASP A 267 -35.59 17.86 8.74
C ASP A 267 -35.37 17.54 7.25
N ALA A 268 -34.14 17.19 6.85
CA ALA A 268 -33.85 16.67 5.51
C ALA A 268 -34.57 15.34 5.24
N LEU A 269 -34.61 14.42 6.22
CA LEU A 269 -35.32 13.13 6.12
C LEU A 269 -36.84 13.29 5.95
N ARG A 270 -37.45 14.31 6.57
CA ARG A 270 -38.89 14.61 6.39
C ARG A 270 -39.18 15.26 5.05
N ALA A 271 -38.35 16.19 4.59
CA ALA A 271 -38.51 16.84 3.28
C ALA A 271 -38.30 15.86 2.11
N LEU A 272 -37.36 14.92 2.23
CA LEU A 272 -37.08 13.89 1.22
C LEU A 272 -38.19 12.85 1.08
N LYS A 273 -38.87 12.49 2.18
CA LYS A 273 -40.06 11.61 2.14
C LYS A 273 -41.23 12.25 1.41
N SER A 274 -41.39 13.58 1.46
CA SER A 274 -42.49 14.28 0.77
C SER A 274 -42.29 14.46 -0.74
N LEU A 275 -41.08 14.23 -1.26
CA LEU A 275 -40.73 14.49 -2.67
C LEU A 275 -40.55 13.21 -3.52
N GLY A 276 -40.81 12.01 -2.99
CA GLY A 276 -40.55 10.77 -3.73
C GLY A 276 -39.06 10.53 -4.02
N ALA A 277 -38.17 11.02 -3.14
CA ALA A 277 -36.75 11.13 -3.40
C ALA A 277 -35.95 9.81 -3.27
N TYR A 278 -36.51 8.79 -2.61
CA TYR A 278 -35.93 7.45 -2.62
C TYR A 278 -36.29 6.75 -3.92
N LYS A 279 -35.28 6.21 -4.61
CA LYS A 279 -35.48 5.52 -5.89
C LYS A 279 -35.89 4.06 -5.71
N TYR A 280 -35.75 3.50 -4.50
CA TYR A 280 -36.08 2.10 -4.16
C TYR A 280 -35.44 1.10 -5.12
N THR A 281 -34.20 1.39 -5.51
CA THR A 281 -33.39 0.61 -6.44
C THR A 281 -32.23 -0.01 -5.68
N THR A 282 -31.84 -1.22 -6.07
CA THR A 282 -30.66 -1.89 -5.52
C THR A 282 -29.40 -1.61 -6.33
N GLN A 283 -29.53 -0.91 -7.46
CA GLN A 283 -28.45 -0.71 -8.43
C GLN A 283 -27.96 0.73 -8.47
N ASP A 284 -28.86 1.71 -8.41
CA ASP A 284 -28.46 3.11 -8.53
C ASP A 284 -27.85 3.65 -7.23
N VAL A 285 -27.05 4.70 -7.38
CA VAL A 285 -26.51 5.46 -6.24
C VAL A 285 -27.59 6.41 -5.73
N GLU A 286 -27.88 6.32 -4.44
CA GLU A 286 -28.77 7.24 -3.73
C GLU A 286 -28.01 8.10 -2.73
N PHE A 287 -26.95 7.58 -2.09
CA PHE A 287 -26.18 8.29 -1.07
C PHE A 287 -24.82 8.80 -1.56
N GLN A 288 -24.34 9.90 -0.97
CA GLN A 288 -23.01 10.45 -1.28
C GLN A 288 -21.88 9.46 -0.97
N ILE A 289 -21.99 8.70 0.15
CA ILE A 289 -20.99 7.68 0.51
C ILE A 289 -20.92 6.55 -0.53
N GLU A 290 -22.04 6.15 -1.11
CA GLU A 290 -22.07 5.15 -2.18
C GLU A 290 -21.35 5.68 -3.44
N SER A 291 -21.63 6.94 -3.82
CA SER A 291 -20.94 7.59 -4.94
C SER A 291 -19.43 7.66 -4.70
N TYR A 292 -19.03 8.02 -3.48
CA TYR A 292 -17.63 8.13 -3.09
C TYR A 292 -16.91 6.77 -3.15
N LEU A 293 -17.49 5.73 -2.54
CA LEU A 293 -16.91 4.39 -2.55
C LEU A 293 -16.80 3.83 -3.97
N ARG A 294 -17.83 4.00 -4.82
CA ARG A 294 -17.77 3.59 -6.23
C ARG A 294 -16.65 4.33 -6.97
N TYR A 295 -16.53 5.65 -6.81
CA TYR A 295 -15.45 6.43 -7.42
C TYR A 295 -14.05 5.96 -6.97
N GLN A 296 -13.85 5.73 -5.67
CA GLN A 296 -12.57 5.22 -5.14
C GLN A 296 -12.26 3.81 -5.67
N GLY A 297 -13.28 2.94 -5.76
CA GLY A 297 -13.15 1.61 -6.33
C GLY A 297 -12.77 1.65 -7.80
N ASP A 298 -13.48 2.44 -8.61
CA ASP A 298 -13.26 2.58 -10.05
C ASP A 298 -11.83 3.04 -10.33
N LYS A 299 -11.42 4.16 -9.71
CA LYS A 299 -10.07 4.71 -9.84
C LYS A 299 -9.00 3.68 -9.46
N PHE A 300 -9.18 2.94 -8.37
CA PHE A 300 -8.21 1.93 -7.93
C PHE A 300 -8.05 0.79 -8.93
N SER A 301 -9.16 0.35 -9.53
CA SER A 301 -9.14 -0.75 -10.50
C SER A 301 -8.47 -0.41 -11.84
N GLU A 302 -8.17 0.87 -12.09
CA GLU A 302 -7.47 1.34 -13.29
C GLU A 302 -5.95 1.21 -13.18
N TYR A 303 -5.37 1.31 -11.97
CA TYR A 303 -3.92 1.36 -11.78
C TYR A 303 -3.32 0.24 -10.92
N PHE A 304 -4.15 -0.49 -10.18
CA PHE A 304 -3.68 -1.55 -9.30
C PHE A 304 -3.98 -2.94 -9.88
N ASP A 305 -3.07 -3.89 -9.69
CA ASP A 305 -3.21 -5.24 -10.19
C ASP A 305 -3.89 -6.17 -9.19
N ALA A 306 -4.77 -7.05 -9.67
CA ALA A 306 -5.57 -7.93 -8.82
C ALA A 306 -4.71 -9.03 -8.17
N ASN A 307 -3.83 -9.70 -8.93
CA ASN A 307 -2.91 -10.70 -8.36
C ASN A 307 -1.99 -10.08 -7.31
N THR A 308 -1.49 -8.87 -7.57
CA THR A 308 -0.72 -8.07 -6.61
C THR A 308 -1.51 -7.85 -5.32
N TYR A 309 -2.79 -7.46 -5.41
CA TYR A 309 -3.65 -7.30 -4.25
C TYR A 309 -3.79 -8.61 -3.45
N LEU A 310 -4.03 -9.73 -4.13
CA LEU A 310 -4.14 -11.05 -3.50
C LEU A 310 -2.87 -11.43 -2.75
N LEU A 311 -1.70 -11.19 -3.34
CA LEU A 311 -0.40 -11.50 -2.74
C LEU A 311 -0.12 -10.63 -1.51
N ILE A 312 -0.24 -9.31 -1.65
CA ILE A 312 0.10 -8.37 -0.57
C ILE A 312 -0.84 -8.54 0.63
N THR A 313 -2.13 -8.75 0.40
CA THR A 313 -3.07 -9.03 1.51
C THR A 313 -2.81 -10.37 2.17
N ARG A 314 -2.25 -11.35 1.45
CA ARG A 314 -1.85 -12.63 2.06
C ARG A 314 -0.57 -12.48 2.89
N ALA A 315 0.40 -11.69 2.42
CA ALA A 315 1.59 -11.35 3.20
C ALA A 315 1.23 -10.64 4.50
N LEU A 316 0.22 -9.76 4.46
CA LEU A 316 -0.34 -9.08 5.63
C LEU A 316 -0.96 -10.07 6.63
N ASP A 317 -1.75 -11.03 6.15
CA ASP A 317 -2.38 -12.06 7.00
C ASP A 317 -1.35 -13.02 7.66
N TYR A 318 -0.24 -13.31 6.98
CA TYR A 318 0.78 -14.25 7.46
C TYR A 318 1.78 -13.66 8.45
N PHE A 319 1.83 -12.34 8.59
CA PHE A 319 2.80 -11.72 9.49
C PHE A 319 2.40 -11.95 10.94
N ASP A 320 3.15 -12.82 11.63
CA ASP A 320 3.06 -13.05 13.06
C ASP A 320 4.46 -13.43 13.60
N PRO A 321 5.24 -12.48 14.11
CA PRO A 321 6.57 -12.75 14.65
C PRO A 321 6.51 -13.54 15.96
N ALA A 322 5.39 -13.55 16.67
CA ALA A 322 5.23 -14.25 17.95
C ALA A 322 4.92 -15.74 17.75
N ALA A 323 4.43 -16.15 16.58
CA ALA A 323 4.07 -17.54 16.28
C ALA A 323 5.19 -18.55 16.58
N ALA A 324 6.44 -18.23 16.19
CA ALA A 324 7.60 -19.09 16.44
C ALA A 324 7.99 -19.18 17.93
N PHE A 325 7.44 -18.31 18.76
CA PHE A 325 7.72 -18.20 20.20
C PHE A 325 6.49 -18.58 21.04
N GLY A 326 5.57 -19.38 20.48
CA GLY A 326 4.37 -19.83 21.19
C GLY A 326 3.39 -18.70 21.51
N GLY A 327 3.42 -17.60 20.74
CA GLY A 327 2.61 -16.40 20.97
C GLY A 327 3.25 -15.38 21.91
N ASP A 328 4.48 -15.62 22.40
CA ASP A 328 5.20 -14.65 23.22
C ASP A 328 5.90 -13.60 22.35
N LEU A 329 5.26 -12.45 22.18
CA LEU A 329 5.81 -11.32 21.44
C LEU A 329 7.04 -10.70 22.12
N SER A 330 7.13 -10.74 23.45
CA SER A 330 8.29 -10.21 24.17
C SER A 330 9.52 -11.08 23.92
N ALA A 331 9.34 -12.40 23.91
CA ALA A 331 10.40 -13.33 23.50
C ALA A 331 10.82 -13.13 22.04
N ALA A 332 9.85 -12.93 21.14
CA ALA A 332 10.13 -12.65 19.73
C ALA A 332 10.96 -11.37 19.54
N LEU A 333 10.66 -10.31 20.29
CA LEU A 333 11.34 -9.01 20.19
C LEU A 333 12.63 -8.90 21.01
N ALA A 334 12.94 -9.86 21.87
CA ALA A 334 14.14 -9.84 22.71
C ALA A 334 15.46 -9.62 21.95
N PRO A 335 15.65 -10.11 20.70
CA PRO A 335 16.86 -9.86 19.92
C PRO A 335 16.98 -8.43 19.35
N ALA A 336 15.89 -7.66 19.34
CA ALA A 336 15.89 -6.34 18.70
C ALA A 336 16.76 -5.35 19.48
N THR A 337 17.74 -4.74 18.80
CA THR A 337 18.67 -3.77 19.41
C THR A 337 18.40 -2.32 19.02
N ALA A 338 17.47 -2.08 18.09
CA ALA A 338 17.10 -0.74 17.65
C ALA A 338 16.29 0.02 18.72
N LYS A 339 16.36 1.35 18.67
CA LYS A 339 15.43 2.20 19.42
C LYS A 339 14.11 2.32 18.66
N PHE A 340 13.00 2.05 19.34
CA PHE A 340 11.67 2.10 18.73
C PHE A 340 10.98 3.43 18.98
N LEU A 341 10.32 3.94 17.94
CA LEU A 341 9.23 4.90 18.05
C LEU A 341 7.96 4.20 17.54
N LEU A 342 6.98 4.05 18.42
CA LEU A 342 5.67 3.49 18.10
C LEU A 342 4.64 4.62 18.10
N VAL A 343 3.83 4.72 17.05
CA VAL A 343 2.81 5.78 16.87
C VAL A 343 1.44 5.17 16.61
#